data_AF-A0A318ENJ3-F1
#
_entry.id   AF-A0A318ENJ3-F1
#
_cell.length_a   1.000
_cell.length_b   1.000
_cell.length_c   1.000
_cell.angle_alpha   90.00
_cell.angle_beta   90.00
_cell.angle_gamma   90.00
#
_symmetry.space_group_name_H-M   'P 1'
#
loop_
_entity.id
_entity.type
_entity.pdbx_description
1 polymer ?
#
loop_
_entity_poly.entity_id
_entity_poly.type
_entity_poly.pdbx_seq_one_letter_code
_entity_poly.pdbx_strand_id
1 'polypeptide(L)' 'MKQRMYVDVNEVCEDWGVSRAQGYKIIKSLNQQMLKSNPNLIVLAGKANRKFYE' A
#
# COMPACT_ATOMS: atom_id res chain seq x y z
N MET A 1 13.33 -14.94 4.07
CA MET A 1 13.01 -13.77 4.93
C MET A 1 11.51 -13.69 5.09
N LYS A 2 11.00 -13.43 6.31
CA LYS A 2 9.56 -13.33 6.57
C LYS A 2 9.10 -11.95 6.07
N GLN A 3 8.46 -11.88 4.91
CA GLN A 3 7.90 -10.63 4.41
C GLN A 3 6.77 -10.16 5.32
N ARG A 4 6.70 -8.84 5.56
CA ARG A 4 5.65 -8.25 6.40
C ARG A 4 4.32 -8.32 5.65
N MET A 5 3.22 -8.58 6.37
CA MET A 5 1.88 -8.65 5.76
C MET A 5 1.44 -7.34 5.10
N TYR A 6 1.98 -6.21 5.56
CA TYR A 6 1.69 -4.88 5.03
C TYR A 6 2.97 -4.20 4.56
N VAL A 7 2.83 -3.47 3.45
CA VAL A 7 3.85 -2.60 2.87
C VAL A 7 3.63 -1.20 3.44
N ASP A 8 4.70 -0.59 3.95
CA ASP A 8 4.67 0.78 4.46
C ASP A 8 5.23 1.78 3.44
N VAL A 9 5.05 3.07 3.73
CA VAL A 9 5.46 4.13 2.80
C VAL A 9 6.96 4.12 2.50
N ASN A 10 7.82 3.65 3.41
CA ASN A 10 9.26 3.66 3.17
C ASN A 10 9.61 2.60 2.11
N GLU A 11 9.04 1.40 2.24
CA GLU A 11 9.20 0.34 1.24
C GLU A 11 8.67 0.79 -0.13
N VAL A 12 7.51 1.45 -0.19
CA VAL A 12 7.00 2.03 -1.45
C VAL A 12 7.96 3.08 -2.02
N CYS A 13 8.58 3.91 -1.17
CA CYS A 13 9.52 4.92 -1.64
C CYS A 13 10.83 4.30 -2.17
N GLU A 14 11.30 3.24 -1.53
CA GLU A 14 12.49 2.49 -1.95
C GLU A 14 12.25 1.77 -3.27
N ASP A 15 11.14 1.03 -3.38
CA ASP A 15 10.82 0.22 -4.56
C ASP A 15 10.51 1.09 -5.79
N TRP A 16 9.82 2.23 -5.61
CA TRP A 16 9.33 3.06 -6.72
C TRP A 16 10.17 4.32 -6.94
N GLY A 17 11.15 4.61 -6.09
CA GLY A 17 12.01 5.80 -6.19
C GLY A 17 11.25 7.13 -6.03
N VAL A 18 10.18 7.14 -5.23
CA VAL A 18 9.29 8.30 -5.08
C VAL A 18 9.46 9.03 -3.76
N SER A 19 9.02 10.29 -3.70
CA SER A 19 8.92 11.03 -2.44
C SER A 19 7.89 10.38 -1.48
N ARG A 20 8.05 10.56 -0.17
CA ARG A 20 7.05 10.09 0.83
C ARG A 20 5.64 10.58 0.56
N ALA A 21 5.50 11.83 0.09
CA ALA A 21 4.19 12.39 -0.25
C ALA A 21 3.55 11.65 -1.43
N GLN A 22 4.32 11.29 -2.46
CA GLN A 22 3.86 10.43 -3.55
C GLN A 22 3.60 9.00 -3.08
N GLY A 23 4.44 8.43 -2.21
CA GLY A 23 4.23 7.10 -1.62
C GLY A 23 2.87 7.00 -0.91
N TYR A 24 2.50 8.00 -0.11
CA TYR A 24 1.17 8.03 0.52
C TYR A 24 0.02 8.17 -0.49
N LYS A 25 0.21 8.90 -1.60
CA LYS A 25 -0.78 8.96 -2.68
C LYS A 25 -0.97 7.61 -3.36
N ILE A 26 0.12 6.88 -3.59
CA ILE A 26 0.09 5.52 -4.16
C ILE A 26 -0.65 4.56 -3.22
N ILE A 27 -0.28 4.52 -1.93
CA ILE A 27 -0.96 3.69 -0.92
C ILE A 27 -2.46 4.01 -0.85
N LYS A 28 -2.83 5.30 -0.87
CA LYS A 28 -4.24 5.71 -0.87
C LYS A 28 -4.97 5.21 -2.12
N SER A 29 -4.35 5.31 -3.30
CA SER A 29 -4.94 4.83 -4.55
C SER A 29 -5.13 3.31 -4.53
N LEU A 30 -4.13 2.55 -4.07
CA LEU A 30 -4.20 1.09 -3.94
C LEU A 30 -5.34 0.68 -2.99
N ASN A 31 -5.39 1.26 -1.80
CA ASN A 31 -6.46 0.97 -0.84
C ASN A 31 -7.86 1.30 -1.41
N GLN A 32 -8.01 2.39 -2.17
CA GLN A 32 -9.27 2.71 -2.84
C GLN A 32 -9.64 1.69 -3.93
N GLN A 33 -8.68 1.23 -4.73
CA GLN A 33 -8.92 0.20 -5.74
C GLN A 33 -9.32 -1.13 -5.10
N MET A 34 -8.65 -1.52 -4.02
CA MET A 34 -8.98 -2.72 -3.25
C MET A 34 -10.41 -2.68 -2.70
N LEU A 35 -10.80 -1.56 -2.07
CA LEU A 35 -12.16 -1.41 -1.54
C LEU A 35 -13.23 -1.43 -2.63
N LYS A 36 -12.91 -0.93 -3.84
CA LYS A 36 -13.82 -1.05 -4.99
C LYS A 36 -14.00 -2.51 -5.43
N SER A 37 -12.93 -3.31 -5.41
CA SER A 37 -13.01 -4.73 -5.76
C SER A 37 -13.67 -5.59 -4.69
N ASN A 38 -13.43 -5.29 -3.40
CA ASN A 38 -14.08 -5.98 -2.29
C ASN A 38 -14.28 -5.00 -1.10
N PRO A 39 -15.50 -4.50 -0.89
CA PRO A 39 -15.79 -3.53 0.17
C PRO A 39 -15.56 -4.05 1.59
N ASN A 40 -15.48 -5.37 1.79
CA ASN A 40 -15.30 -5.99 3.09
C ASN A 40 -13.82 -6.12 3.52
N LEU A 41 -12.89 -5.58 2.72
CA LEU A 41 -11.46 -5.61 3.04
C LEU A 41 -11.09 -4.58 4.11
N ILE A 42 -10.22 -5.00 5.02
CA ILE A 42 -9.62 -4.10 6.01
C ILE A 42 -8.44 -3.38 5.35
N VAL A 43 -8.58 -2.07 5.16
CA VAL A 43 -7.49 -1.18 4.75
C VAL A 43 -6.93 -0.42 5.95
N LEU A 44 -5.62 -0.15 5.92
CA LEU A 44 -4.93 0.61 6.98
C LEU A 44 -4.43 1.94 6.42
N ALA A 45 -4.61 3.02 7.16
CA ALA A 45 -4.08 4.32 6.77
C ALA A 45 -2.54 4.27 6.73
N GLY A 46 -1.96 4.70 5.60
CA GLY A 46 -0.50 4.74 5.41
C GLY A 46 0.17 3.38 5.21
N LYS A 47 -0.60 2.30 5.04
CA LYS A 47 -0.09 0.97 4.68
C LYS A 47 -0.96 0.33 3.59
N ALA A 48 -0.34 -0.50 2.76
CA ALA A 48 -1.03 -1.32 1.76
C ALA A 48 -0.91 -2.80 2.14
N ASN A 49 -1.93 -3.60 1.85
CA ASN A 49 -1.83 -5.04 2.03
C ASN A 49 -0.86 -5.61 0.98
N ARG A 50 0.17 -6.37 1.39
CA ARG A 50 1.22 -6.84 0.48
C ARG A 50 0.67 -7.65 -0.69
N LYS A 51 -0.36 -8.47 -0.47
CA LYS A 51 -0.99 -9.29 -1.51
C LYS A 51 -1.54 -8.47 -2.69
N PHE A 52 -1.79 -7.18 -2.48
CA PHE A 52 -2.33 -6.27 -3.49
C PHE A 52 -1.31 -5.24 -3.95
N TYR A 53 -0.08 -5.31 -3.44
CA TYR A 53 1.04 -4.48 -3.84
C TYR A 53 1.98 -5.21 -4.80
N GLU A 54 2.20 -6.52 -4.57
CA GLU A 54 2.90 -7.46 -5.45
C GLU A 54 1.96 -8.05 -6.52
#